data_AF-A0A250F8G0-F1
#
_entry.id   AF-A0A250F8G0-F1
#
_cell.length_a   1.000
_cell.length_b   1.000
_cell.length_c   1.000
_cell.angle_alpha   90.00
_cell.angle_beta   90.00
_cell.angle_gamma   90.00
#
_symmetry.space_group_name_H-M   'P 1'
#
loop_
_entity.id
_entity.type
_entity.pdbx_description
1 polymer ?
#
loop_
_entity_poly.entity_id
_entity_poly.type
_entity_poly.pdbx_seq_one_letter_code
_entity_poly.pdbx_strand_id
1 'polypeptide(L)'
;MKYHFLLLLLLLVGCQETTTQNDTDNSEEEKYDFQLSAEQIAVLNKQLSKGISGEIYDTDIETYTYSKSDLDATIPLLREILAKEGYQQPSETEFIAKVQRIFGRTIDPSKPTDYLFLNNWQPCDRQIRYYRKNTDEVYSYSYYIVKKERFFTELFALPELINYQKLCPECLQKEQNVPKKIQIEGESAELYKWCEEKYLPEQRQNNITELVHRNKYLFNDSRESFRWLQEHDAMFLEYLVRYNYLKDKELNDFVLHKNINEDQLIKHFGSLFWHLQCDGKLVFHTEMIEAVECASEDDKKLCLSKIADYILMMRKDSGLDFALQAELLGKLAYYSEKIAEPLNMNFRYFVKLGFQAEGYEGSELDYDREFKKRNYYNIPDFKQVWEDTRYGGTWYPGMPE
;
A
#
# COMPACT_ATOMS: atom_id res chain seq x y z
N MET A 1 36.26 -5.08 68.17
CA MET A 1 35.11 -5.03 67.25
C MET A 1 35.34 -3.91 66.27
N LYS A 2 35.31 -4.21 64.98
CA LYS A 2 35.61 -3.28 63.89
C LYS A 2 34.49 -2.24 63.76
N TYR A 3 34.89 -0.98 63.68
CA TYR A 3 34.05 0.17 63.41
C TYR A 3 33.64 0.21 61.94
N HIS A 4 32.35 0.39 61.65
CA HIS A 4 31.90 1.06 60.42
C HIS A 4 30.71 1.94 60.75
N PHE A 5 30.98 3.25 60.83
CA PHE A 5 30.01 4.33 60.91
C PHE A 5 29.61 4.66 59.47
N LEU A 6 28.32 4.53 59.14
CA LEU A 6 27.77 4.84 57.83
C LEU A 6 27.64 6.37 57.70
N LEU A 7 28.42 6.98 56.81
CA LEU A 7 28.32 8.40 56.49
C LEU A 7 27.31 8.57 55.34
N LEU A 8 26.13 9.12 55.65
CA LEU A 8 25.11 9.49 54.67
C LEU A 8 25.46 10.86 54.08
N LEU A 9 25.85 10.91 52.81
CA LEU A 9 26.07 12.14 52.05
C LEU A 9 24.75 12.58 51.42
N LEU A 10 24.08 13.55 52.04
CA LEU A 10 22.99 14.33 51.45
C LEU A 10 23.61 15.45 50.60
N LEU A 11 23.59 15.29 49.27
CA LEU A 11 23.84 16.38 48.33
C LEU A 11 22.50 17.04 48.01
N LEU A 12 22.29 18.21 48.61
CA LEU A 12 21.30 19.21 48.20
C LEU A 12 21.77 19.82 46.87
N VAL A 13 21.06 19.53 45.78
CA VAL A 13 21.13 20.35 44.56
C VAL A 13 19.83 21.15 44.52
N GLY A 14 19.94 22.47 44.73
CA GLY A 14 18.84 23.40 44.61
C GLY A 14 18.43 23.58 43.15
N CYS A 15 17.12 23.58 42.90
CA CYS A 15 16.54 24.06 41.66
C CYS A 15 16.81 25.57 41.54
N GLN A 16 17.57 25.98 40.54
CA GLN A 16 17.45 27.31 39.96
C GLN A 16 16.48 27.20 38.77
N GLU A 17 15.29 27.77 38.93
CA GLU A 17 14.38 28.05 37.82
C GLU A 17 15.09 29.01 36.87
N THR A 18 15.47 28.52 35.70
CA THR A 18 15.84 29.35 34.56
C THR A 18 14.59 29.51 33.71
N THR A 19 14.05 30.72 33.71
CA THR A 19 13.05 31.22 32.78
C THR A 19 13.57 31.06 31.35
N THR A 20 13.11 30.04 30.64
CA THR A 20 13.28 29.93 29.19
C THR A 20 12.38 30.95 28.52
N GLN A 21 12.98 32.04 28.04
CA GLN A 21 12.39 32.83 26.97
C GLN A 21 12.32 31.94 25.73
N ASN A 22 11.12 31.77 25.19
CA ASN A 22 10.88 31.19 23.89
C ASN A 22 11.42 32.14 22.81
N ASP A 23 12.71 32.05 22.53
CA ASP A 23 13.26 32.47 21.24
C ASP A 23 13.22 31.25 20.32
N THR A 24 12.08 31.04 19.65
CA THR A 24 12.03 30.21 18.44
C THR A 24 12.71 30.97 17.31
N ASP A 25 14.04 31.01 17.34
CA ASP A 25 14.85 31.29 16.16
C ASP A 25 15.01 29.97 15.38
N ASN A 26 13.96 29.60 14.63
CA ASN A 26 13.99 28.46 13.71
C ASN A 26 14.85 28.80 12.48
N SER A 27 16.15 28.91 12.68
CA SER A 27 17.15 28.88 11.61
C SER A 27 17.66 27.45 11.41
N GLU A 28 16.75 26.50 11.20
CA GLU A 28 17.16 25.24 10.57
C GLU A 28 17.62 25.58 9.14
N GLU A 29 18.91 25.39 8.85
CA GLU A 29 19.42 25.47 7.48
C GLU A 29 18.57 24.57 6.59
N GLU A 30 17.99 25.12 5.52
CA GLU A 30 17.20 24.33 4.59
C GLU A 30 18.09 23.26 3.96
N LYS A 31 17.80 21.99 4.25
CA LYS A 31 18.51 20.81 3.75
C LYS A 31 18.65 20.80 2.22
N TYR A 32 17.69 21.41 1.53
CA TYR A 32 17.62 21.48 0.07
C TYR A 32 17.76 22.93 -0.39
N ASP A 33 18.59 23.16 -1.41
CA ASP A 33 18.88 24.49 -1.96
C ASP A 33 18.22 24.60 -3.33
N PHE A 34 16.89 24.67 -3.31
CA PHE A 34 16.10 24.68 -4.53
C PHE A 34 16.15 26.05 -5.22
N GLN A 35 16.33 26.03 -6.54
CA GLN A 35 16.09 27.17 -7.40
C GLN A 35 14.90 26.87 -8.31
N LEU A 36 13.84 27.66 -8.19
CA LEU A 36 12.64 27.47 -9.00
C LEU A 36 12.82 28.03 -10.40
N SER A 37 12.57 27.20 -11.41
CA SER A 37 12.46 27.63 -12.80
C SER A 37 11.21 28.52 -13.02
N ALA A 38 11.20 29.25 -14.14
CA ALA A 38 10.04 30.05 -14.52
C ALA A 38 8.77 29.20 -14.68
N GLU A 39 8.92 27.97 -15.21
CA GLU A 39 7.85 27.00 -15.35
C GLU A 39 7.31 26.56 -13.99
N GLN A 40 8.19 26.25 -13.03
CA GLN A 40 7.80 25.90 -11.67
C GLN A 40 7.10 27.07 -10.96
N ILE A 41 7.58 28.29 -11.14
CA ILE A 41 6.92 29.50 -10.60
C ILE A 41 5.53 29.68 -11.23
N ALA A 42 5.37 29.42 -12.53
CA ALA A 42 4.08 29.51 -13.19
C ALA A 42 3.09 28.46 -12.66
N VAL A 43 3.53 27.21 -12.48
CA VAL A 43 2.74 26.13 -11.88
C VAL A 43 2.38 26.46 -10.42
N LEU A 44 3.36 26.89 -9.62
CA LEU A 44 3.16 27.30 -8.24
C LEU A 44 2.08 28.39 -8.14
N ASN A 45 2.17 29.45 -8.93
CA ASN A 45 1.16 30.51 -8.91
C ASN A 45 -0.25 30.02 -9.25
N LYS A 46 -0.39 29.05 -10.17
CA LYS A 46 -1.70 28.44 -10.46
C LYS A 46 -2.24 27.68 -9.25
N GLN A 47 -1.41 26.85 -8.62
CA GLN A 47 -1.77 26.10 -7.41
C GLN A 47 -2.15 27.07 -6.27
N LEU A 48 -1.32 28.07 -5.98
CA LEU A 48 -1.58 29.07 -4.94
C LEU A 48 -2.86 29.89 -5.21
N SER A 49 -3.16 30.21 -6.47
CA SER A 49 -4.39 30.95 -6.83
C SER A 49 -5.68 30.18 -6.54
N LYS A 50 -5.56 28.86 -6.35
CA LYS A 50 -6.67 27.96 -6.02
C LYS A 50 -6.60 27.44 -4.59
N GLY A 51 -5.58 27.79 -3.80
CA GLY A 51 -5.46 27.29 -2.43
C GLY A 51 -5.21 25.79 -2.34
N ILE A 52 -5.32 25.24 -1.13
CA ILE A 52 -5.22 23.81 -0.83
C ILE A 52 -6.53 23.10 -1.17
N SER A 53 -7.64 23.76 -0.83
CA SER A 53 -9.02 23.31 -0.97
C SER A 53 -9.95 24.51 -0.81
N GLY A 54 -11.25 24.28 -1.00
CA GLY A 54 -12.29 25.22 -0.63
C GLY A 54 -13.38 24.51 0.18
N GLU A 55 -14.13 25.26 0.98
CA GLU A 55 -15.21 24.73 1.80
C GLU A 55 -16.57 25.18 1.27
N ILE A 56 -17.47 24.22 1.05
CA ILE A 56 -18.87 24.44 0.74
C ILE A 56 -19.72 23.62 1.71
N TYR A 57 -20.62 24.25 2.46
CA TYR A 57 -21.53 23.58 3.41
C TYR A 57 -20.80 22.58 4.34
N ASP A 58 -19.73 23.01 5.00
CA ASP A 58 -18.88 22.20 5.89
C ASP A 58 -18.20 21.00 5.21
N THR A 59 -18.07 21.02 3.88
CA THR A 59 -17.38 20.00 3.09
C THR A 59 -16.21 20.60 2.33
N ASP A 60 -15.02 20.02 2.54
CA ASP A 60 -13.82 20.36 1.77
C ASP A 60 -13.91 19.80 0.36
N ILE A 61 -13.55 20.62 -0.62
CA ILE A 61 -13.50 20.28 -2.03
C ILE A 61 -12.18 20.70 -2.66
N GLU A 62 -11.69 19.90 -3.59
CA GLU A 62 -10.51 20.23 -4.38
C GLU A 62 -10.86 21.35 -5.38
N THR A 63 -10.10 22.44 -5.31
CA THR A 63 -10.31 23.67 -6.10
C THR A 63 -9.36 23.77 -7.29
N TYR A 64 -8.39 22.85 -7.37
CA TYR A 64 -7.37 22.81 -8.40
C TYR A 64 -7.36 21.45 -9.12
N THR A 65 -7.47 21.49 -10.45
CA THR A 65 -7.31 20.29 -11.27
C THR A 65 -5.86 20.13 -11.69
N TYR A 66 -5.18 19.15 -11.11
CA TYR A 66 -3.79 18.83 -11.43
C TYR A 66 -3.67 18.22 -12.83
N SER A 67 -2.48 18.40 -13.42
CA SER A 67 -2.19 18.04 -14.81
C SER A 67 -0.76 17.51 -14.97
N LYS A 68 -0.39 17.15 -16.20
CA LYS A 68 0.99 16.76 -16.53
C LYS A 68 2.00 17.83 -16.12
N SER A 69 1.68 19.12 -16.34
CA SER A 69 2.63 20.19 -16.00
C SER A 69 2.91 20.28 -14.51
N ASP A 70 1.95 19.88 -13.67
CA ASP A 70 2.15 19.83 -12.21
C ASP A 70 3.10 18.71 -11.83
N LEU A 71 2.90 17.50 -12.36
CA LEU A 71 3.83 16.39 -12.14
C LEU A 71 5.22 16.71 -12.71
N ASP A 72 5.30 17.23 -13.94
CA ASP A 72 6.57 17.61 -14.57
C ASP A 72 7.35 18.63 -13.72
N ALA A 73 6.65 19.58 -13.07
CA ALA A 73 7.27 20.61 -12.24
C ALA A 73 7.87 20.07 -10.93
N THR A 74 7.36 18.94 -10.40
CA THR A 74 7.92 18.32 -9.19
C THR A 74 9.16 17.46 -9.49
N ILE A 75 9.28 16.89 -10.70
CA ILE A 75 10.34 15.92 -11.02
C ILE A 75 11.76 16.42 -10.71
N PRO A 76 12.18 17.65 -11.07
CA PRO A 76 13.52 18.13 -10.75
C PRO A 76 13.78 18.21 -9.23
N LEU A 77 12.76 18.58 -8.45
CA LEU A 77 12.84 18.70 -7.00
C LEU A 77 12.96 17.33 -6.35
N LEU A 78 12.08 16.40 -6.74
CA LEU A 78 12.07 15.01 -6.24
C LEU A 78 13.40 14.30 -6.53
N ARG A 79 13.97 14.52 -7.72
CA ARG A 79 15.29 13.97 -8.08
C ARG A 79 16.40 14.51 -7.17
N GLU A 80 16.41 15.81 -6.91
CA GLU A 80 17.41 16.41 -6.01
C GLU A 80 17.25 15.90 -4.58
N ILE A 81 16.02 15.84 -4.07
CA ILE A 81 15.69 15.28 -2.76
C ILE A 81 16.24 13.87 -2.65
N LEU A 82 15.85 12.98 -3.56
CA LEU A 82 16.28 11.58 -3.55
C LEU A 82 17.81 11.47 -3.58
N ALA A 83 18.48 12.22 -4.46
CA ALA A 83 19.94 12.20 -4.55
C ALA A 83 20.63 12.64 -3.25
N LYS A 84 20.15 13.72 -2.62
CA LYS A 84 20.68 14.22 -1.33
C LYS A 84 20.40 13.27 -0.17
N GLU A 85 19.29 12.54 -0.22
CA GLU A 85 18.97 11.50 0.76
C GLU A 85 19.69 10.17 0.49
N GLY A 86 20.58 10.09 -0.51
CA GLY A 86 21.37 8.88 -0.78
C GLY A 86 20.62 7.78 -1.51
N TYR A 87 19.53 8.10 -2.20
CA TYR A 87 18.95 7.23 -3.22
C TYR A 87 19.94 7.06 -4.37
N GLN A 88 20.27 5.82 -4.73
CA GLN A 88 21.13 5.55 -5.88
C GLN A 88 20.25 5.21 -7.08
N GLN A 89 20.23 6.10 -8.07
CA GLN A 89 19.46 5.89 -9.28
C GLN A 89 19.94 4.59 -9.99
N PRO A 90 19.05 3.59 -10.18
CA PRO A 90 19.43 2.34 -10.82
C PRO A 90 19.78 2.54 -12.30
N SER A 91 20.48 1.56 -12.87
CA SER A 91 20.62 1.48 -14.33
C SER A 91 19.26 1.32 -15.00
N GLU A 92 19.12 1.69 -16.27
CA GLU A 92 17.84 1.54 -17.00
C GLU A 92 17.38 0.08 -17.01
N THR A 93 18.28 -0.86 -17.30
CA THR A 93 17.98 -2.30 -17.31
C THR A 93 17.52 -2.80 -15.95
N GLU A 94 18.21 -2.40 -14.88
CA GLU A 94 17.82 -2.78 -13.51
C GLU A 94 16.47 -2.18 -13.12
N PHE A 95 16.25 -0.91 -13.45
CA PHE A 95 14.99 -0.22 -13.17
C PHE A 95 13.80 -0.91 -13.85
N ILE A 96 13.94 -1.22 -15.15
CA ILE A 96 12.90 -1.92 -15.91
C ILE A 96 12.62 -3.30 -15.30
N ALA A 97 13.67 -4.04 -14.95
CA ALA A 97 13.53 -5.35 -14.32
C ALA A 97 12.84 -5.25 -12.96
N LYS A 98 13.20 -4.26 -12.13
CA LYS A 98 12.57 -4.02 -10.82
C LYS A 98 11.11 -3.61 -10.97
N VAL A 99 10.77 -2.70 -11.88
CA VAL A 99 9.37 -2.29 -12.15
C VAL A 99 8.52 -3.48 -12.62
N GLN A 100 9.03 -4.31 -13.53
CA GLN A 100 8.34 -5.52 -13.98
C GLN A 100 8.18 -6.54 -12.85
N ARG A 101 9.20 -6.70 -12.01
CA ARG A 101 9.19 -7.64 -10.87
C ARG A 101 8.21 -7.21 -9.78
N ILE A 102 8.19 -5.91 -9.44
CA ILE A 102 7.43 -5.37 -8.30
C ILE A 102 5.97 -5.11 -8.70
N PHE A 103 5.75 -4.47 -9.84
CA PHE A 103 4.42 -3.99 -10.23
C PHE A 103 3.79 -4.80 -11.37
N GLY A 104 4.50 -5.79 -11.93
CA GLY A 104 4.04 -6.54 -13.10
C GLY A 104 3.94 -5.70 -14.38
N ARG A 105 4.50 -4.47 -14.39
CA ARG A 105 4.39 -3.52 -15.51
C ARG A 105 5.62 -3.54 -16.39
N THR A 106 5.39 -3.62 -17.70
CA THR A 106 6.47 -3.52 -18.69
C THR A 106 6.74 -2.07 -19.05
N ILE A 107 8.00 -1.68 -18.98
CA ILE A 107 8.50 -0.42 -19.56
C ILE A 107 9.10 -0.75 -20.92
N ASP A 108 8.55 -0.12 -21.96
CA ASP A 108 9.13 -0.12 -23.29
C ASP A 108 9.95 1.17 -23.47
N PRO A 109 11.29 1.10 -23.51
CA PRO A 109 12.16 2.28 -23.65
C PRO A 109 11.97 3.02 -24.98
N SER A 110 11.42 2.34 -26.00
CA SER A 110 11.18 2.96 -27.30
C SER A 110 9.95 3.88 -27.33
N LYS A 111 9.07 3.78 -26.32
CA LYS A 111 7.85 4.58 -26.24
C LYS A 111 8.10 5.93 -25.54
N PRO A 112 7.59 7.04 -26.10
CA PRO A 112 7.90 8.40 -25.63
C PRO A 112 7.16 8.81 -24.34
N THR A 113 6.38 7.93 -23.73
CA THR A 113 5.64 8.24 -22.51
C THR A 113 6.60 8.42 -21.32
N ASP A 114 6.61 9.60 -20.71
CA ASP A 114 7.49 9.92 -19.57
C ASP A 114 7.18 9.09 -18.31
N TYR A 115 5.91 8.68 -18.14
CA TYR A 115 5.38 8.09 -16.92
C TYR A 115 4.71 6.74 -17.17
N LEU A 116 4.72 5.86 -16.16
CA LEU A 116 3.68 4.85 -15.98
C LEU A 116 2.78 5.25 -14.80
N PHE A 117 1.48 5.11 -14.99
CA PHE A 117 0.50 5.29 -13.94
C PHE A 117 0.12 3.94 -13.31
N LEU A 118 0.08 3.92 -11.97
CA LEU A 118 -0.38 2.81 -11.14
C LEU A 118 -1.54 3.32 -10.27
N ASN A 119 -2.63 2.56 -10.20
CA ASN A 119 -3.79 2.90 -9.37
C ASN A 119 -4.36 1.63 -8.73
N ASN A 120 -4.47 1.62 -7.41
CA ASN A 120 -4.81 0.42 -6.65
C ASN A 120 -6.22 -0.10 -6.92
N TRP A 121 -7.16 0.81 -7.19
CA TRP A 121 -8.55 0.46 -7.45
C TRP A 121 -8.73 -0.21 -8.81
N GLN A 122 -7.96 0.24 -9.79
CA GLN A 122 -7.99 -0.30 -11.14
C GLN A 122 -6.56 -0.60 -11.61
N PRO A 123 -5.93 -1.70 -11.14
CA PRO A 123 -4.55 -2.04 -11.48
C PRO A 123 -4.30 -2.22 -12.98
N CYS A 124 -5.37 -2.43 -13.75
CA CYS A 124 -5.38 -2.59 -15.19
C CYS A 124 -5.60 -1.31 -15.97
N ASP A 125 -6.04 -0.24 -15.30
CA ASP A 125 -6.11 1.06 -15.91
C ASP A 125 -4.70 1.54 -16.28
N ARG A 126 -4.58 2.00 -17.51
CA ARG A 126 -3.34 2.51 -18.10
C ARG A 126 -3.45 4.00 -18.40
N GLN A 127 -4.64 4.59 -18.27
CA GLN A 127 -4.86 6.00 -18.48
C GLN A 127 -4.18 6.78 -17.36
N ILE A 128 -3.25 7.66 -17.74
CA ILE A 128 -2.62 8.54 -16.77
C ILE A 128 -3.66 9.56 -16.32
N ARG A 129 -3.91 9.61 -15.03
CA ARG A 129 -4.68 10.66 -14.36
C ARG A 129 -3.76 11.37 -13.39
N TYR A 130 -3.97 12.65 -13.20
CA TYR A 130 -3.10 13.50 -12.39
C TYR A 130 -3.82 13.83 -11.10
N TYR A 131 -3.86 12.86 -10.18
CA TYR A 131 -4.43 13.04 -8.85
C TYR A 131 -3.33 13.39 -7.87
N ARG A 132 -3.50 14.49 -7.12
CA ARG A 132 -2.59 14.87 -6.03
C ARG A 132 -2.71 13.83 -4.91
N LYS A 133 -1.61 13.62 -4.19
CA LYS A 133 -1.59 12.81 -2.98
C LYS A 133 -2.69 13.27 -2.01
N ASN A 134 -3.41 12.33 -1.41
CA ASN A 134 -4.48 12.58 -0.44
C ASN A 134 -5.74 13.31 -1.00
N THR A 135 -5.96 13.36 -2.32
CA THR A 135 -7.24 13.83 -2.87
C THR A 135 -8.25 12.69 -2.88
N ASP A 136 -9.22 12.70 -1.96
CA ASP A 136 -10.29 11.70 -1.75
C ASP A 136 -9.84 10.23 -1.60
N GLU A 137 -10.53 9.46 -0.75
CA GLU A 137 -10.18 8.06 -0.41
C GLU A 137 -9.97 7.13 -1.62
N VAL A 138 -10.65 7.39 -2.74
CA VAL A 138 -10.59 6.57 -3.96
C VAL A 138 -9.31 6.84 -4.77
N TYR A 139 -8.77 8.07 -4.74
CA TYR A 139 -7.63 8.47 -5.56
C TYR A 139 -6.31 8.61 -4.79
N SER A 140 -6.36 8.52 -3.45
CA SER A 140 -5.21 8.47 -2.53
C SER A 140 -4.14 7.41 -2.83
N TYR A 141 -4.37 6.54 -3.81
CA TYR A 141 -3.45 5.47 -4.21
C TYR A 141 -2.99 5.57 -5.67
N SER A 142 -2.73 6.79 -6.12
CA SER A 142 -2.29 7.10 -7.47
C SER A 142 -0.78 7.32 -7.52
N TYR A 143 -0.06 6.39 -8.13
CA TYR A 143 1.41 6.43 -8.19
C TYR A 143 1.93 6.56 -9.63
N TYR A 144 3.12 7.13 -9.74
CA TYR A 144 3.79 7.41 -11.00
C TYR A 144 5.20 6.83 -10.97
N ILE A 145 5.52 6.04 -12.00
CA ILE A 145 6.89 5.61 -12.29
C ILE A 145 7.46 6.61 -13.28
N VAL A 146 8.46 7.38 -12.85
CA VAL A 146 9.15 8.37 -13.67
C VAL A 146 10.25 7.65 -14.45
N LYS A 147 10.03 7.40 -15.73
CA LYS A 147 10.90 6.47 -16.48
C LYS A 147 12.29 7.01 -16.72
N LYS A 148 12.39 8.28 -17.12
CA LYS A 148 13.67 8.93 -17.45
C LYS A 148 14.56 9.07 -16.22
N GLU A 149 13.98 9.51 -15.11
CA GLU A 149 14.69 9.74 -13.84
C GLU A 149 14.69 8.50 -12.93
N ARG A 150 14.04 7.42 -13.36
CA ARG A 150 14.06 6.07 -12.77
C ARG A 150 13.70 6.01 -11.29
N PHE A 151 12.63 6.68 -10.88
CA PHE A 151 12.12 6.61 -9.51
C PHE A 151 10.58 6.49 -9.48
N PHE A 152 10.06 6.14 -8.31
CA PHE A 152 8.64 6.03 -7.98
C PHE A 152 8.18 7.29 -7.23
N THR A 153 6.98 7.79 -7.50
CA THR A 153 6.46 8.98 -6.80
C THR A 153 4.94 9.05 -6.80
N GLU A 154 4.42 9.98 -6.00
CA GLU A 154 3.05 10.47 -6.05
C GLU A 154 3.05 11.86 -6.71
N LEU A 155 1.88 12.40 -7.01
CA LEU A 155 1.79 13.78 -7.46
C LEU A 155 1.61 14.69 -6.25
N PHE A 156 2.58 15.57 -6.03
CA PHE A 156 2.54 16.58 -4.97
C PHE A 156 2.22 17.95 -5.58
N ALA A 157 1.52 18.80 -4.84
CA ALA A 157 1.58 20.23 -5.07
C ALA A 157 3.00 20.74 -4.72
N LEU A 158 3.46 21.82 -5.36
CA LEU A 158 4.78 22.36 -5.07
C LEU A 158 4.92 22.78 -3.59
N PRO A 159 3.93 23.44 -2.95
CA PRO A 159 4.00 23.75 -1.52
C PRO A 159 4.17 22.52 -0.59
N GLU A 160 3.83 21.31 -1.05
CA GLU A 160 4.00 20.06 -0.30
C GLU A 160 5.42 19.48 -0.40
N LEU A 161 6.31 20.13 -1.16
CA LEU A 161 7.72 19.76 -1.29
C LEU A 161 8.69 20.88 -0.90
N ILE A 162 8.28 22.15 -1.03
CA ILE A 162 9.19 23.29 -0.88
C ILE A 162 8.65 24.39 0.05
N ASN A 163 9.57 25.15 0.65
CA ASN A 163 9.22 26.35 1.40
C ASN A 163 9.02 27.54 0.45
N TYR A 164 7.94 27.50 -0.33
CA TYR A 164 7.73 28.51 -1.36
C TYR A 164 7.61 29.94 -0.79
N GLN A 165 7.19 30.09 0.47
CA GLN A 165 7.11 31.39 1.15
C GLN A 165 8.47 32.08 1.22
N LYS A 166 9.54 31.29 1.43
CA LYS A 166 10.93 31.76 1.45
C LYS A 166 11.53 31.83 0.04
N LEU A 167 11.29 30.79 -0.78
CA LEU A 167 11.89 30.66 -2.12
C LEU A 167 11.28 31.61 -3.17
N CYS A 168 10.02 32.00 -3.00
CA CYS A 168 9.32 32.93 -3.88
C CYS A 168 8.43 33.89 -3.08
N PRO A 169 9.00 34.94 -2.44
CA PRO A 169 8.23 35.93 -1.69
C PRO A 169 7.16 36.64 -2.54
N GLU A 170 7.41 36.83 -3.85
CA GLU A 170 6.42 37.36 -4.78
C GLU A 170 5.20 36.44 -4.96
N CYS A 171 5.43 35.11 -4.94
CA CYS A 171 4.35 34.12 -5.02
C CYS A 171 3.48 34.16 -3.76
N LEU A 172 4.11 34.27 -2.58
CA LEU A 172 3.40 34.46 -1.31
C LEU A 172 2.54 35.73 -1.32
N GLN A 173 3.10 36.86 -1.79
CA GLN A 173 2.34 38.11 -1.89
C GLN A 173 1.13 37.96 -2.81
N LYS A 174 1.27 37.24 -3.94
CA LYS A 174 0.15 36.96 -4.85
C LYS A 174 -0.94 36.14 -4.17
N GLU A 175 -0.57 35.09 -3.44
CA GLU A 175 -1.51 34.24 -2.69
C GLU A 175 -2.25 35.01 -1.58
N GLN A 176 -1.55 35.86 -0.83
CA GLN A 176 -2.15 36.69 0.21
C GLN A 176 -3.24 37.61 -0.36
N ASN A 177 -3.07 38.07 -1.61
CA ASN A 177 -4.05 38.88 -2.33
C ASN A 177 -5.21 38.08 -2.94
N VAL A 178 -5.19 36.75 -2.95
CA VAL A 178 -6.32 35.93 -3.40
C VAL A 178 -7.51 36.12 -2.45
N PRO A 179 -8.73 36.39 -2.92
CA PRO A 179 -9.90 36.50 -2.07
C PRO A 179 -10.16 35.20 -1.31
N LYS A 180 -10.49 35.29 -0.01
CA LYS A 180 -10.92 34.13 0.79
C LYS A 180 -12.28 33.59 0.35
N LYS A 181 -13.17 34.43 -0.17
CA LYS A 181 -14.47 33.99 -0.69
C LYS A 181 -14.40 33.87 -2.20
N ILE A 182 -14.64 32.68 -2.72
CA ILE A 182 -14.65 32.37 -4.15
C ILE A 182 -16.01 31.79 -4.55
N GLN A 183 -16.21 31.64 -5.85
CA GLN A 183 -17.41 31.01 -6.41
C GLN A 183 -17.00 29.70 -7.09
N ILE A 184 -17.65 28.61 -6.74
CA ILE A 184 -17.43 27.28 -7.31
C ILE A 184 -18.80 26.74 -7.72
N GLU A 185 -18.98 26.48 -9.01
CA GLU A 185 -20.25 25.97 -9.57
C GLU A 185 -21.50 26.79 -9.22
N GLY A 186 -21.32 28.08 -8.91
CA GLY A 186 -22.42 28.99 -8.52
C GLY A 186 -22.68 29.07 -7.01
N GLU A 187 -21.96 28.28 -6.21
CA GLU A 187 -21.98 28.32 -4.76
C GLU A 187 -20.82 29.17 -4.21
N SER A 188 -21.06 29.84 -3.08
CA SER A 188 -20.00 30.56 -2.36
C SER A 188 -19.15 29.57 -1.56
N ALA A 189 -17.84 29.60 -1.77
CA ALA A 189 -16.89 28.77 -1.02
C ALA A 189 -15.86 29.62 -0.28
N GLU A 190 -15.41 29.14 0.90
CA GLU A 190 -14.25 29.69 1.60
C GLU A 190 -12.97 28.98 1.15
N LEU A 191 -11.97 29.73 0.71
CA LEU A 191 -10.72 29.22 0.17
C LEU A 191 -9.68 29.06 1.27
N TYR A 192 -9.19 27.84 1.45
CA TYR A 192 -8.06 27.53 2.32
C TYR A 192 -6.75 27.76 1.58
N LYS A 193 -5.93 28.69 2.09
CA LYS A 193 -4.67 29.08 1.47
C LYS A 193 -3.51 28.23 1.99
N TRP A 194 -2.54 27.93 1.13
CA TRP A 194 -1.31 27.24 1.50
C TRP A 194 -0.52 28.01 2.56
N CYS A 195 -0.52 29.34 2.49
CA CYS A 195 0.23 30.15 3.45
C CYS A 195 -0.36 30.15 4.86
N GLU A 196 -1.61 29.70 5.01
CA GLU A 196 -2.34 29.65 6.27
C GLU A 196 -2.32 28.25 6.91
N GLU A 197 -1.83 27.23 6.19
CA GLU A 197 -1.74 25.85 6.69
C GLU A 197 -0.57 25.69 7.67
N LYS A 198 -0.93 25.53 8.94
CA LYS A 198 0.02 25.46 10.05
C LYS A 198 0.91 24.21 10.00
N TYR A 199 0.38 23.09 9.53
CA TYR A 199 1.07 21.80 9.50
C TYR A 199 1.85 21.57 8.21
N LEU A 200 1.86 22.53 7.26
CA LEU A 200 2.54 22.39 5.97
C LEU A 200 4.03 22.02 6.11
N PRO A 201 4.83 22.60 7.04
CA PRO A 201 6.22 22.18 7.23
C PRO A 201 6.38 20.71 7.63
N GLU A 202 5.54 20.21 8.53
CA GLU A 202 5.54 18.81 8.96
C GLU A 202 5.09 17.88 7.82
N GLN A 203 4.02 18.25 7.12
CA GLN A 203 3.54 17.52 5.94
C GLN A 203 4.62 17.41 4.86
N ARG A 204 5.36 18.50 4.59
CA ARG A 204 6.51 18.48 3.67
C ARG A 204 7.56 17.45 4.09
N GLN A 205 7.94 17.45 5.37
CA GLN A 205 8.93 16.51 5.89
C GLN A 205 8.45 15.06 5.80
N ASN A 206 7.18 14.80 6.12
CA ASN A 206 6.59 13.47 6.02
C ASN A 206 6.56 12.99 4.55
N ASN A 207 6.09 13.83 3.63
CA ASN A 207 6.06 13.53 2.20
C ASN A 207 7.44 13.18 1.65
N ILE A 208 8.46 13.96 2.00
CA ILE A 208 9.84 13.72 1.59
C ILE A 208 10.38 12.42 2.18
N THR A 209 10.12 12.17 3.47
CA THR A 209 10.62 10.98 4.17
C THR A 209 10.02 9.70 3.59
N GLU A 210 8.70 9.69 3.37
CA GLU A 210 8.00 8.57 2.72
C GLU A 210 8.52 8.32 1.30
N LEU A 211 8.64 9.36 0.47
CA LEU A 211 9.18 9.26 -0.88
C LEU A 211 10.54 8.56 -0.88
N VAL A 212 11.42 8.96 0.03
CA VAL A 212 12.79 8.45 0.13
C VAL A 212 12.81 6.99 0.54
N HIS A 213 12.10 6.63 1.61
CA HIS A 213 12.07 5.25 2.08
C HIS A 213 11.41 4.31 1.08
N ARG A 214 10.30 4.72 0.45
CA ARG A 214 9.67 3.96 -0.64
C ARG A 214 10.66 3.69 -1.77
N ASN A 215 11.35 4.72 -2.28
CA ASN A 215 12.30 4.56 -3.38
C ASN A 215 13.52 3.71 -3.03
N LYS A 216 14.11 3.92 -1.84
CA LYS A 216 15.25 3.13 -1.37
C LYS A 216 14.88 1.67 -1.16
N TYR A 217 13.70 1.38 -0.63
CA TYR A 217 13.21 0.01 -0.50
C TYR A 217 13.01 -0.63 -1.87
N LEU A 218 12.27 0.04 -2.78
CA LEU A 218 11.94 -0.49 -4.10
C LEU A 218 13.16 -0.72 -5.00
N PHE A 219 14.13 0.20 -4.98
CA PHE A 219 15.20 0.24 -5.97
C PHE A 219 16.62 0.14 -5.44
N ASN A 220 16.85 0.28 -4.13
CA ASN A 220 18.18 0.10 -3.52
C ASN A 220 18.26 -1.06 -2.53
N ASP A 221 17.20 -1.87 -2.42
CA ASP A 221 17.14 -3.04 -1.54
C ASP A 221 17.48 -2.67 -0.07
N SER A 222 17.06 -1.45 0.35
CA SER A 222 17.37 -0.88 1.66
C SER A 222 16.55 -1.52 2.79
N ARG A 223 17.21 -2.33 3.62
CA ARG A 223 16.61 -2.92 4.84
C ARG A 223 16.20 -1.89 5.89
N GLU A 224 16.96 -0.81 6.02
CA GLU A 224 16.61 0.30 6.92
C GLU A 224 15.29 0.92 6.49
N SER A 225 15.12 1.16 5.18
CA SER A 225 13.87 1.71 4.66
C SER A 225 12.71 0.73 4.80
N PHE A 226 12.95 -0.57 4.63
CA PHE A 226 11.94 -1.58 4.92
C PHE A 226 11.45 -1.49 6.37
N ARG A 227 12.36 -1.45 7.36
CA ARG A 227 11.98 -1.30 8.78
C ARG A 227 11.21 -0.03 9.06
N TRP A 228 11.65 1.09 8.49
CA TRP A 228 10.94 2.36 8.64
C TRP A 228 9.52 2.27 8.07
N LEU A 229 9.35 1.70 6.87
CA LEU A 229 8.04 1.52 6.25
C LEU A 229 7.12 0.60 7.05
N GLN A 230 7.65 -0.41 7.75
CA GLN A 230 6.84 -1.28 8.62
C GLN A 230 6.14 -0.49 9.75
N GLU A 231 6.81 0.52 10.29
CA GLU A 231 6.32 1.33 11.42
C GLU A 231 5.50 2.54 10.97
N HIS A 232 5.83 3.13 9.82
CA HIS A 232 5.29 4.42 9.40
C HIS A 232 4.42 4.38 8.14
N ASP A 233 4.51 3.33 7.33
CA ASP A 233 3.80 3.24 6.04
C ASP A 233 3.48 1.79 5.65
N ALA A 234 2.93 1.04 6.61
CA ALA A 234 2.62 -0.37 6.44
C ALA A 234 1.61 -0.62 5.30
N MET A 235 0.70 0.33 5.07
CA MET A 235 -0.28 0.28 3.97
C MET A 235 0.41 0.20 2.60
N PHE A 236 1.51 0.92 2.40
CA PHE A 236 2.30 0.82 1.17
C PHE A 236 2.92 -0.58 1.00
N LEU A 237 3.42 -1.19 2.07
CA LEU A 237 3.98 -2.55 2.02
C LEU A 237 2.90 -3.59 1.68
N GLU A 238 1.72 -3.50 2.27
CA GLU A 238 0.57 -4.36 1.92
C GLU A 238 0.17 -4.19 0.46
N TYR A 239 0.19 -2.95 -0.05
CA TYR A 239 -0.06 -2.66 -1.44
C TYR A 239 0.90 -3.42 -2.37
N LEU A 240 2.19 -3.49 -2.04
CA LEU A 240 3.16 -4.20 -2.87
C LEU A 240 2.86 -5.68 -2.98
N VAL A 241 2.48 -6.35 -1.89
CA VAL A 241 2.05 -7.76 -1.91
C VAL A 241 0.83 -7.94 -2.80
N ARG A 242 -0.15 -7.04 -2.69
CA ARG A 242 -1.38 -7.05 -3.53
C ARG A 242 -1.09 -6.81 -5.02
N TYR A 243 0.00 -6.10 -5.33
CA TYR A 243 0.49 -5.85 -6.69
C TYR A 243 1.41 -6.93 -7.25
N ASN A 244 1.52 -8.06 -6.54
CA ASN A 244 2.31 -9.23 -6.92
C ASN A 244 3.83 -9.07 -6.65
N TYR A 245 4.25 -8.21 -5.72
CA TYR A 245 5.64 -8.21 -5.22
C TYR A 245 5.86 -9.30 -4.16
N LEU A 246 5.76 -10.55 -4.60
CA LEU A 246 5.73 -11.72 -3.73
C LEU A 246 7.09 -12.40 -3.51
N LYS A 247 8.13 -11.92 -4.19
CA LYS A 247 9.49 -12.52 -4.10
C LYS A 247 10.22 -12.15 -2.81
N ASP A 248 9.74 -11.15 -2.08
CA ASP A 248 10.32 -10.71 -0.82
C ASP A 248 9.65 -11.46 0.34
N LYS A 249 10.37 -12.44 0.91
CA LYS A 249 9.83 -13.28 1.99
C LYS A 249 9.61 -12.50 3.28
N GLU A 250 10.48 -11.54 3.59
CA GLU A 250 10.34 -10.71 4.79
C GLU A 250 9.11 -9.79 4.67
N LEU A 251 8.84 -9.28 3.47
CA LEU A 251 7.61 -8.53 3.17
C LEU A 251 6.35 -9.41 3.35
N ASN A 252 6.34 -10.60 2.75
CA ASN A 252 5.19 -11.50 2.82
C ASN A 252 4.86 -11.88 4.27
N ASP A 253 5.89 -12.19 5.07
CA ASP A 253 5.78 -12.50 6.50
C ASP A 253 5.20 -11.34 7.30
N PHE A 254 5.74 -10.13 7.11
CA PHE A 254 5.24 -8.92 7.75
C PHE A 254 3.77 -8.65 7.42
N VAL A 255 3.40 -8.69 6.13
CA VAL A 255 2.04 -8.42 5.67
C VAL A 255 1.07 -9.47 6.19
N LEU A 256 1.47 -10.75 6.22
CA LEU A 256 0.68 -11.82 6.80
C LEU A 256 0.41 -11.57 8.30
N HIS A 257 1.45 -11.33 9.09
CA HIS A 257 1.34 -11.09 10.53
C HIS A 257 0.55 -9.82 10.87
N LYS A 258 0.60 -8.79 10.04
CA LYS A 258 -0.24 -7.61 10.20
C LYS A 258 -1.72 -7.94 9.97
N ASN A 259 -2.04 -8.59 8.85
CA ASN A 259 -3.42 -8.83 8.42
C ASN A 259 -4.12 -9.95 9.21
N ILE A 260 -3.35 -10.90 9.75
CA ILE A 260 -3.90 -11.99 10.55
C ILE A 260 -4.46 -11.50 11.90
N ASN A 261 -3.91 -10.42 12.45
CA ASN A 261 -4.32 -9.87 13.73
C ASN A 261 -5.43 -8.80 13.61
N GLU A 262 -5.86 -8.47 12.39
CA GLU A 262 -6.95 -7.51 12.15
C GLU A 262 -8.31 -8.22 12.10
N ASP A 263 -9.17 -7.94 13.10
CA ASP A 263 -10.41 -8.69 13.35
C ASP A 263 -11.54 -8.47 12.32
N GLN A 264 -11.45 -7.48 11.42
CA GLN A 264 -12.66 -6.97 10.74
C GLN A 264 -12.73 -7.14 9.21
N LEU A 265 -11.73 -7.68 8.52
CA LEU A 265 -11.75 -7.69 7.05
C LEU A 265 -11.35 -9.04 6.43
N ILE A 266 -12.19 -10.06 6.59
CA ILE A 266 -11.96 -11.39 6.00
C ILE A 266 -11.71 -11.35 4.48
N LYS A 267 -12.40 -10.44 3.78
CA LYS A 267 -12.20 -10.20 2.35
C LYS A 267 -10.82 -9.60 2.05
N HIS A 268 -10.36 -8.68 2.90
CA HIS A 268 -9.05 -8.06 2.77
C HIS A 268 -7.94 -9.07 3.02
N PHE A 269 -8.07 -9.92 4.05
CA PHE A 269 -7.14 -11.02 4.31
C PHE A 269 -7.10 -12.02 3.14
N GLY A 270 -8.25 -12.49 2.67
CA GLY A 270 -8.31 -13.47 1.57
C GLY A 270 -7.74 -12.98 0.24
N SER A 271 -7.80 -11.67 -0.02
CA SER A 271 -7.18 -11.07 -1.20
C SER A 271 -5.65 -11.06 -1.19
N LEU A 272 -4.99 -11.42 -0.08
CA LEU A 272 -3.55 -11.64 -0.06
C LEU A 272 -3.14 -12.87 -0.88
N PHE A 273 -4.04 -13.81 -1.12
CA PHE A 273 -3.71 -15.10 -1.74
C PHE A 273 -3.92 -15.14 -3.25
N TRP A 274 -4.46 -14.09 -3.87
CA TRP A 274 -4.74 -14.09 -5.30
C TRP A 274 -5.04 -12.69 -5.86
N HIS A 275 -4.96 -12.56 -7.18
CA HIS A 275 -5.54 -11.45 -7.94
C HIS A 275 -6.00 -11.90 -9.33
N LEU A 276 -6.76 -11.05 -10.03
CA LEU A 276 -7.01 -11.18 -11.46
C LEU A 276 -6.02 -10.33 -12.25
N GLN A 277 -5.41 -10.93 -13.26
CA GLN A 277 -4.70 -10.21 -14.30
C GLN A 277 -5.69 -9.44 -15.18
N CYS A 278 -5.16 -8.50 -15.96
CA CYS A 278 -5.98 -7.62 -16.82
C CYS A 278 -6.67 -8.34 -17.98
N ASP A 279 -6.26 -9.57 -18.29
CA ASP A 279 -6.92 -10.46 -19.23
C ASP A 279 -7.95 -11.39 -18.56
N GLY A 280 -8.21 -11.20 -17.25
CA GLY A 280 -9.14 -12.00 -16.47
C GLY A 280 -8.55 -13.30 -15.91
N LYS A 281 -7.26 -13.59 -16.16
CA LYS A 281 -6.63 -14.80 -15.62
C LYS A 281 -6.38 -14.68 -14.11
N LEU A 282 -6.77 -15.71 -13.36
CA LEU A 282 -6.46 -15.79 -11.93
C LEU A 282 -4.98 -16.12 -11.71
N VAL A 283 -4.35 -15.35 -10.82
CA VAL A 283 -3.02 -15.62 -10.28
C VAL A 283 -3.16 -15.93 -8.82
N PHE A 284 -2.68 -17.12 -8.43
CA PHE A 284 -2.68 -17.59 -7.06
C PHE A 284 -1.29 -17.34 -6.44
N HIS A 285 -1.24 -16.73 -5.26
CA HIS A 285 -0.01 -16.31 -4.59
C HIS A 285 0.55 -17.45 -3.73
N THR A 286 1.24 -18.38 -4.37
CA THR A 286 1.89 -19.51 -3.68
C THR A 286 2.88 -19.05 -2.61
N GLU A 287 3.53 -17.91 -2.81
CA GLU A 287 4.49 -17.34 -1.87
C GLU A 287 3.83 -16.87 -0.57
N MET A 288 2.54 -16.49 -0.60
CA MET A 288 1.80 -16.21 0.63
C MET A 288 1.39 -17.50 1.36
N ILE A 289 1.18 -18.60 0.64
CA ILE A 289 1.02 -19.92 1.26
C ILE A 289 2.32 -20.34 1.94
N GLU A 290 3.48 -20.15 1.29
CA GLU A 290 4.79 -20.39 1.91
C GLU A 290 5.00 -19.56 3.18
N ALA A 291 4.51 -18.31 3.21
CA ALA A 291 4.55 -17.47 4.41
C ALA A 291 3.71 -18.10 5.55
N VAL A 292 2.51 -18.59 5.25
CA VAL A 292 1.69 -19.32 6.24
C VAL A 292 2.41 -20.60 6.72
N GLU A 293 3.03 -21.36 5.81
CA GLU A 293 3.80 -22.57 6.15
C GLU A 293 5.00 -22.28 7.06
N CYS A 294 5.59 -21.09 6.96
CA CYS A 294 6.74 -20.67 7.76
C CYS A 294 6.34 -19.98 9.08
N ALA A 295 5.09 -19.55 9.22
CA ALA A 295 4.58 -18.87 10.42
C ALA A 295 4.62 -19.76 11.68
N SER A 296 4.46 -19.12 12.84
CA SER A 296 4.34 -19.81 14.13
C SER A 296 3.13 -20.76 14.15
N GLU A 297 3.12 -21.75 15.05
CA GLU A 297 1.99 -22.68 15.14
C GLU A 297 0.66 -21.96 15.44
N ASP A 298 0.69 -20.93 16.28
CA ASP A 298 -0.51 -20.15 16.63
C ASP A 298 -0.97 -19.29 15.45
N ASP A 299 -0.04 -18.64 14.75
CA ASP A 299 -0.36 -17.88 13.53
C ASP A 299 -0.87 -18.78 12.41
N LYS A 300 -0.33 -20.00 12.27
CA LYS A 300 -0.89 -20.99 11.34
C LYS A 300 -2.35 -21.28 11.64
N LYS A 301 -2.67 -21.57 12.90
CA LYS A 301 -4.05 -21.88 13.32
C LYS A 301 -4.99 -20.71 13.04
N LEU A 302 -4.55 -19.48 13.32
CA LEU A 302 -5.35 -18.29 13.07
C LEU A 302 -5.51 -18.01 11.56
N CYS A 303 -4.47 -18.20 10.76
CA CYS A 303 -4.49 -18.05 9.29
C CYS A 303 -5.50 -19.03 8.71
N LEU A 304 -5.37 -20.29 9.10
CA LEU A 304 -6.24 -21.38 8.69
C LEU A 304 -7.71 -21.09 9.04
N SER A 305 -7.98 -20.58 10.24
CA SER A 305 -9.34 -20.17 10.63
C SER A 305 -9.88 -19.10 9.67
N LYS A 306 -9.09 -18.05 9.38
CA LYS A 306 -9.49 -17.00 8.45
C LYS A 306 -9.64 -17.50 7.01
N ILE A 307 -8.79 -18.41 6.54
CA ILE A 307 -8.94 -19.01 5.21
C ILE A 307 -10.26 -19.80 5.13
N ALA A 308 -10.63 -20.55 6.17
CA ALA A 308 -11.90 -21.28 6.21
C ALA A 308 -13.12 -20.33 6.10
N ASP A 309 -13.10 -19.22 6.83
CA ASP A 309 -14.16 -18.20 6.77
C ASP A 309 -14.19 -17.50 5.41
N TYR A 310 -13.02 -17.21 4.83
CA TYR A 310 -12.91 -16.62 3.50
C TYR A 310 -13.47 -17.55 2.41
N ILE A 311 -13.17 -18.86 2.48
CA ILE A 311 -13.74 -19.86 1.56
C ILE A 311 -15.26 -19.86 1.65
N LEU A 312 -15.81 -19.86 2.87
CA LEU A 312 -17.27 -19.82 3.08
C LEU A 312 -17.92 -18.55 2.53
N MET A 313 -17.27 -17.39 2.70
CA MET A 313 -17.73 -16.11 2.17
C MET A 313 -17.73 -16.12 0.63
N MET A 314 -16.58 -16.42 0.02
CA MET A 314 -16.40 -16.41 -1.43
C MET A 314 -17.27 -17.46 -2.12
N ARG A 315 -17.51 -18.63 -1.50
CA ARG A 315 -18.45 -19.61 -2.04
C ARG A 315 -19.87 -19.06 -2.18
N LYS A 316 -20.31 -18.21 -1.24
CA LYS A 316 -21.65 -17.61 -1.24
C LYS A 316 -21.77 -16.46 -2.23
N ASP A 317 -20.74 -15.62 -2.30
CA ASP A 317 -20.74 -14.42 -3.13
C ASP A 317 -19.30 -13.99 -3.45
N SER A 318 -18.73 -14.55 -4.53
CA SER A 318 -17.38 -14.19 -5.00
C SER A 318 -17.39 -13.05 -6.02
N GLY A 319 -18.48 -12.87 -6.76
CA GLY A 319 -18.52 -12.07 -7.99
C GLY A 319 -17.66 -12.63 -9.14
N LEU A 320 -17.09 -13.84 -9.01
CA LEU A 320 -16.31 -14.53 -10.04
C LEU A 320 -17.19 -15.48 -10.84
N ASP A 321 -16.76 -15.79 -12.07
CA ASP A 321 -17.31 -16.97 -12.74
C ASP A 321 -16.97 -18.24 -11.95
N PHE A 322 -17.82 -19.26 -12.10
CA PHE A 322 -17.69 -20.48 -11.32
C PHE A 322 -16.35 -21.19 -11.52
N ALA A 323 -15.76 -21.15 -12.72
CA ALA A 323 -14.51 -21.83 -12.99
C ALA A 323 -13.32 -21.16 -12.25
N LEU A 324 -13.27 -19.83 -12.23
CA LEU A 324 -12.27 -19.09 -11.46
C LEU A 324 -12.51 -19.23 -9.95
N GLN A 325 -13.78 -19.20 -9.50
CA GLN A 325 -14.12 -19.47 -8.11
C GLN A 325 -13.67 -20.87 -7.69
N ALA A 326 -13.95 -21.89 -8.49
CA ALA A 326 -13.52 -23.27 -8.22
C ALA A 326 -11.98 -23.38 -8.18
N GLU A 327 -11.26 -22.70 -9.07
CA GLU A 327 -9.81 -22.68 -9.03
C GLU A 327 -9.26 -22.05 -7.75
N LEU A 328 -9.78 -20.88 -7.37
CA LEU A 328 -9.37 -20.18 -6.16
C LEU A 328 -9.65 -21.01 -4.91
N LEU A 329 -10.90 -21.43 -4.72
CA LEU A 329 -11.33 -22.11 -3.51
C LEU A 329 -10.76 -23.52 -3.41
N GLY A 330 -10.60 -24.20 -4.54
CA GLY A 330 -9.95 -25.50 -4.60
C GLY A 330 -8.48 -25.40 -4.16
N LYS A 331 -7.72 -24.43 -4.67
CA LYS A 331 -6.33 -24.20 -4.26
C LYS A 331 -6.20 -23.80 -2.79
N LEU A 332 -7.02 -22.85 -2.32
CA LEU A 332 -7.04 -22.45 -0.91
C LEU A 332 -7.34 -23.64 0.01
N ALA A 333 -8.37 -24.43 -0.31
CA ALA A 333 -8.73 -25.60 0.48
C ALA A 333 -7.61 -26.64 0.46
N TYR A 334 -7.06 -26.97 -0.71
CA TYR A 334 -5.94 -27.90 -0.84
C TYR A 334 -4.76 -27.53 0.05
N TYR A 335 -4.22 -26.31 -0.09
CA TYR A 335 -3.06 -25.89 0.71
C TYR A 335 -3.39 -25.81 2.21
N SER A 336 -4.61 -25.38 2.56
CA SER A 336 -5.04 -25.35 3.95
C SER A 336 -5.10 -26.74 4.58
N GLU A 337 -5.57 -27.76 3.84
CA GLU A 337 -5.54 -29.15 4.33
C GLU A 337 -4.10 -29.64 4.57
N LYS A 338 -3.17 -29.36 3.65
CA LYS A 338 -1.75 -29.72 3.79
C LYS A 338 -1.10 -29.07 5.01
N ILE A 339 -1.38 -27.78 5.26
CA ILE A 339 -0.85 -27.04 6.42
C ILE A 339 -1.50 -27.52 7.72
N ALA A 340 -2.78 -27.89 7.69
CA ALA A 340 -3.55 -28.28 8.86
C ALA A 340 -3.34 -29.73 9.29
N GLU A 341 -2.93 -30.62 8.39
CA GLU A 341 -2.63 -32.03 8.67
C GLU A 341 -1.65 -32.22 9.86
N PRO A 342 -0.44 -31.62 9.87
CA PRO A 342 0.47 -31.75 11.01
C PRO A 342 -0.06 -31.11 12.30
N LEU A 343 -1.11 -30.28 12.22
CA LEU A 343 -1.75 -29.61 13.35
C LEU A 343 -2.98 -30.37 13.88
N ASN A 344 -3.32 -31.54 13.29
CA ASN A 344 -4.57 -32.27 13.55
C ASN A 344 -5.83 -31.40 13.33
N MET A 345 -5.77 -30.50 12.35
CA MET A 345 -6.86 -29.58 11.97
C MET A 345 -7.33 -29.83 10.52
N ASN A 346 -6.94 -30.94 9.91
CA ASN A 346 -7.41 -31.36 8.60
C ASN A 346 -8.91 -31.70 8.61
N PHE A 347 -9.45 -31.92 7.41
CA PHE A 347 -10.87 -32.17 7.10
C PHE A 347 -11.80 -30.99 7.32
N ARG A 348 -11.29 -29.76 7.23
CA ARG A 348 -12.03 -28.54 7.58
C ARG A 348 -12.28 -27.61 6.40
N TYR A 349 -11.54 -27.74 5.29
CA TYR A 349 -11.53 -26.74 4.22
C TYR A 349 -12.29 -27.23 3.00
N PHE A 350 -11.99 -28.42 2.48
CA PHE A 350 -12.73 -28.95 1.31
C PHE A 350 -14.20 -29.22 1.63
N VAL A 351 -14.52 -29.66 2.86
CA VAL A 351 -15.90 -29.80 3.32
C VAL A 351 -16.68 -28.48 3.22
N LYS A 352 -16.01 -27.32 3.28
CA LYS A 352 -16.67 -26.02 3.06
C LYS A 352 -17.17 -25.85 1.63
N LEU A 353 -16.74 -26.64 0.65
CA LEU A 353 -17.29 -26.58 -0.69
C LEU A 353 -18.58 -27.40 -0.85
N GLY A 354 -18.80 -28.41 0.01
CA GLY A 354 -19.87 -29.39 -0.16
C GLY A 354 -21.21 -29.13 0.55
N PHE A 355 -21.41 -27.99 1.22
CA PHE A 355 -22.61 -27.76 2.05
C PHE A 355 -23.93 -27.45 1.29
N GLN A 356 -23.95 -27.41 -0.04
CA GLN A 356 -25.19 -27.17 -0.81
C GLN A 356 -25.80 -28.48 -1.33
N ALA A 357 -27.14 -28.55 -1.30
CA ALA A 357 -27.91 -29.67 -1.81
C ALA A 357 -27.68 -29.86 -3.32
N GLU A 358 -27.77 -31.12 -3.78
CA GLU A 358 -27.69 -31.47 -5.19
C GLU A 358 -28.68 -30.65 -6.04
N GLY A 359 -28.22 -30.11 -7.17
CA GLY A 359 -29.06 -29.38 -8.14
C GLY A 359 -28.98 -27.85 -8.09
N TYR A 360 -28.16 -27.27 -7.20
CA TYR A 360 -27.82 -25.84 -7.19
C TYR A 360 -26.40 -25.61 -7.72
N GLU A 361 -26.22 -24.60 -8.56
CA GLU A 361 -24.88 -24.17 -9.02
C GLU A 361 -24.01 -23.79 -7.81
N GLY A 362 -22.84 -24.43 -7.71
CA GLY A 362 -21.97 -24.30 -6.54
C GLY A 362 -22.12 -25.44 -5.53
N SER A 363 -22.79 -26.53 -5.90
CA SER A 363 -22.82 -27.78 -5.15
C SER A 363 -21.47 -28.50 -5.15
N GLU A 364 -21.27 -29.45 -4.22
CA GLU A 364 -20.07 -30.32 -4.20
C GLU A 364 -19.82 -30.98 -5.56
N LEU A 365 -20.89 -31.45 -6.21
CA LEU A 365 -20.85 -32.12 -7.50
C LEU A 365 -20.34 -31.19 -8.62
N ASP A 366 -20.59 -29.89 -8.51
CA ASP A 366 -20.08 -28.91 -9.47
C ASP A 366 -18.58 -28.68 -9.29
N TYR A 367 -18.09 -28.59 -8.04
CA TYR A 367 -16.66 -28.47 -7.75
C TYR A 367 -15.90 -29.72 -8.18
N ASP A 368 -16.39 -30.91 -7.84
CA ASP A 368 -15.77 -32.18 -8.26
C ASP A 368 -15.65 -32.27 -9.79
N ARG A 369 -16.71 -31.89 -10.51
CA ARG A 369 -16.73 -31.88 -11.97
C ARG A 369 -15.72 -30.89 -12.55
N GLU A 370 -15.65 -29.66 -12.02
CA GLU A 370 -14.71 -28.65 -12.50
C GLU A 370 -13.27 -29.05 -12.18
N PHE A 371 -12.99 -29.60 -11.00
CA PHE A 371 -11.66 -30.10 -10.63
C PHE A 371 -11.19 -31.20 -11.58
N LYS A 372 -12.05 -32.20 -11.87
CA LYS A 372 -11.74 -33.25 -12.85
C LYS A 372 -11.50 -32.68 -14.24
N LYS A 373 -12.36 -31.77 -14.70
CA LYS A 373 -12.23 -31.09 -16.01
C LYS A 373 -10.91 -30.33 -16.14
N ARG A 374 -10.42 -29.74 -15.04
CA ARG A 374 -9.16 -28.98 -14.99
C ARG A 374 -7.94 -29.83 -14.64
N ASN A 375 -8.07 -31.17 -14.64
CA ASN A 375 -7.03 -32.10 -14.22
C ASN A 375 -6.45 -31.73 -12.84
N TYR A 376 -7.33 -31.36 -11.90
CA TYR A 376 -6.99 -30.91 -10.56
C TYR A 376 -5.91 -29.82 -10.54
N TYR A 377 -6.00 -28.90 -11.50
CA TYR A 377 -5.08 -27.77 -11.70
C TYR A 377 -3.61 -28.21 -11.86
N ASN A 378 -3.37 -29.46 -12.25
CA ASN A 378 -2.05 -30.11 -12.35
C ASN A 378 -1.26 -30.14 -11.02
N ILE A 379 -1.95 -30.14 -9.88
CA ILE A 379 -1.33 -30.30 -8.57
C ILE A 379 -1.23 -31.82 -8.25
N PRO A 380 -0.03 -32.39 -8.02
CA PRO A 380 0.22 -33.83 -8.06
C PRO A 380 -0.69 -34.72 -7.18
N ASP A 381 -0.98 -34.31 -5.96
CA ASP A 381 -1.76 -35.05 -4.95
C ASP A 381 -3.11 -34.40 -4.64
N PHE A 382 -3.51 -33.37 -5.38
CA PHE A 382 -4.78 -32.67 -5.13
C PHE A 382 -5.98 -33.60 -5.17
N LYS A 383 -6.03 -34.50 -6.16
CA LYS A 383 -7.12 -35.48 -6.27
C LYS A 383 -7.28 -36.29 -4.99
N GLN A 384 -6.17 -36.80 -4.45
CA GLN A 384 -6.16 -37.62 -3.25
C GLN A 384 -6.67 -36.82 -2.04
N VAL A 385 -6.12 -35.61 -1.84
CA VAL A 385 -6.54 -34.74 -0.72
C VAL A 385 -8.02 -34.36 -0.83
N TRP A 386 -8.52 -34.09 -2.04
CA TRP A 386 -9.94 -33.82 -2.27
C TRP A 386 -10.81 -35.02 -1.88
N GLU A 387 -10.48 -36.22 -2.37
CA GLU A 387 -11.25 -37.44 -2.10
C GLU A 387 -11.25 -37.78 -0.60
N ASP A 388 -10.12 -37.58 0.07
CA ASP A 388 -9.96 -37.90 1.49
C ASP A 388 -10.72 -36.92 2.41
N THR A 389 -10.86 -35.65 2.02
CA THR A 389 -11.31 -34.62 2.96
C THR A 389 -12.63 -33.91 2.64
N ARG A 390 -13.20 -34.09 1.45
CA ARG A 390 -14.45 -33.41 1.04
C ARG A 390 -15.67 -33.72 1.90
N TYR A 391 -15.70 -34.87 2.59
CA TYR A 391 -16.83 -35.28 3.43
C TYR A 391 -16.65 -35.01 4.94
N GLY A 392 -15.52 -34.42 5.35
CA GLY A 392 -15.20 -34.27 6.77
C GLY A 392 -14.69 -35.57 7.40
N GLY A 393 -13.76 -35.44 8.34
CA GLY A 393 -12.97 -36.54 8.90
C GLY A 393 -13.71 -37.33 9.97
N THR A 394 -14.63 -38.20 9.54
CA THR A 394 -14.75 -39.60 9.99
C THR A 394 -15.75 -40.30 9.08
N TRP A 395 -15.25 -41.20 8.23
CA TRP A 395 -16.08 -42.13 7.48
C TRP A 395 -16.80 -43.05 8.48
N TYR A 396 -18.11 -42.85 8.65
CA TYR A 396 -18.95 -43.85 9.30
C TYR A 396 -19.31 -44.91 8.26
N PRO A 397 -19.29 -46.21 8.60
CA PRO A 397 -19.77 -47.25 7.70
C PRO A 397 -21.21 -46.93 7.26
N GLY A 398 -21.43 -46.72 5.96
CA GLY A 398 -22.75 -46.51 5.36
C GLY A 398 -22.98 -45.21 4.57
N MET A 399 -21.96 -44.38 4.31
CA MET A 399 -22.10 -43.30 3.31
C MET A 399 -22.03 -43.87 1.88
N PRO A 400 -22.81 -43.31 0.92
CA PRO A 400 -22.86 -43.83 -0.45
C PRO A 400 -21.51 -43.74 -1.15
N GLU A 401 -21.17 -44.82 -1.88
CA GLU A 401 -19.96 -44.95 -2.71
C GLU A 401 -19.94 -44.00 -3.91
#